data_AF-A0A354I9K9-F1
#
_entry.id   AF-A0A354I9K9-F1
#
_cell.length_a   1.000
_cell.length_b   1.000
_cell.length_c   1.000
_cell.angle_alpha   90.00
_cell.angle_beta   90.00
_cell.angle_gamma   90.00
#
_symmetry.space_group_name_H-M   'P 1'
#
loop_
_entity.id
_entity.type
_entity.pdbx_description
1 polymer ?
#
loop_
_entity_poly.entity_id
_entity_poly.type
_entity_poly.pdbx_seq_one_letter_code
_entity_poly.pdbx_strand_id
1 'polypeptide(L)' 'MLLNTYEKVTKLFRDGNGYRNAAQLKEAKVTTVQIKELVEKGIIERVSHGHYWLIDEKKGKPENYRMIEA' A
#
# COMPACT_ATOMS: atom_id res chain seq x y z
N MET A 1 10.36 -11.64 1.51
CA MET A 1 9.35 -11.64 0.43
C MET A 1 9.96 -12.08 -0.88
N LEU A 2 9.24 -12.92 -1.64
CA LEU A 2 9.60 -13.23 -3.02
C LEU A 2 9.34 -12.00 -3.90
N LEU A 3 10.22 -11.73 -4.88
CA LEU A 3 10.08 -10.62 -5.84
C LEU A 3 8.68 -10.57 -6.49
N ASN A 4 8.14 -11.76 -6.77
CA ASN A 4 6.83 -11.92 -7.39
C ASN A 4 5.65 -11.45 -6.50
N THR A 5 5.82 -11.50 -5.17
CA THR A 5 4.83 -10.98 -4.22
C THR A 5 4.84 -9.46 -4.20
N TYR A 6 6.03 -8.86 -4.27
CA TYR A 6 6.20 -7.41 -4.34
C TYR A 6 5.54 -6.83 -5.60
N GLU A 7 5.86 -7.38 -6.78
CA GLU A 7 5.31 -6.89 -8.04
C GLU A 7 3.78 -6.99 -8.10
N LYS A 8 3.21 -8.10 -7.58
CA LYS A 8 1.75 -8.27 -7.49
C LYS A 8 1.10 -7.20 -6.62
N VAL A 9 1.65 -6.93 -5.44
CA VAL A 9 1.11 -5.93 -4.52
C VAL A 9 1.25 -4.54 -5.15
N THR A 10 2.42 -4.17 -5.66
CA THR A 10 2.64 -2.86 -6.30
C THR A 10 1.69 -2.66 -7.48
N LYS A 11 1.46 -3.69 -8.31
CA LYS A 11 0.47 -3.63 -9.40
C LYS A 11 -0.95 -3.44 -8.88
N LEU A 12 -1.33 -4.18 -7.83
CA LEU A 12 -2.64 -4.04 -7.18
C LEU A 12 -2.87 -2.60 -6.71
N PHE A 13 -1.87 -1.96 -6.08
CA PHE A 13 -2.00 -0.58 -5.64
C PHE A 13 -2.06 0.39 -6.83
N ARG A 14 -1.22 0.23 -7.85
CA ARG A 14 -1.22 1.11 -9.04
C ARG A 14 -2.54 1.09 -9.80
N ASP A 15 -3.19 -0.06 -9.90
CA ASP A 15 -4.54 -0.20 -10.46
C ASP A 15 -5.59 0.62 -9.69
N GLY A 16 -5.36 0.88 -8.40
CA GLY A 16 -6.21 1.69 -7.53
C GLY A 16 -5.66 3.10 -7.27
N ASN A 17 -4.92 3.69 -8.22
CA ASN A 17 -4.28 5.00 -8.07
C ASN A 17 -3.31 5.12 -6.86
N GLY A 18 -2.76 4.01 -6.40
CA GLY A 18 -1.85 3.97 -5.26
C GLY A 18 -2.54 3.81 -3.90
N TYR A 19 -3.87 3.70 -3.85
CA TYR A 19 -4.62 3.52 -2.61
C TYR A 19 -5.30 2.16 -2.52
N ARG A 20 -5.22 1.50 -1.36
CA ARG A 20 -6.02 0.31 -1.05
C ARG A 20 -6.42 0.25 0.42
N ASN A 21 -7.60 -0.30 0.67
CA ASN A 21 -8.05 -0.61 2.03
C ASN A 21 -7.80 -2.08 2.40
N ALA A 22 -7.89 -2.40 3.69
CA ALA A 22 -7.61 -3.74 4.23
C ALA A 22 -8.56 -4.81 3.68
N ALA A 23 -9.81 -4.44 3.34
CA ALA A 23 -10.76 -5.36 2.72
C ALA A 23 -10.29 -5.79 1.32
N GLN A 24 -9.89 -4.83 0.48
CA GLN A 24 -9.34 -5.08 -0.86
C GLN A 24 -8.04 -5.90 -0.80
N LEU A 25 -7.18 -5.62 0.18
CA LEU A 25 -5.96 -6.40 0.40
C LEU A 25 -6.28 -7.84 0.81
N LYS A 26 -7.29 -8.04 1.66
CA LYS A 26 -7.76 -9.37 2.06
C LYS A 26 -8.35 -10.13 0.87
N GLU A 27 -9.14 -9.48 0.01
CA GLU A 27 -9.67 -10.08 -1.23
C GLU A 27 -8.54 -10.49 -2.18
N ALA A 28 -7.47 -9.70 -2.26
CA ALA A 28 -6.26 -10.02 -2.99
C ALA A 28 -5.35 -11.07 -2.31
N LYS A 29 -5.83 -11.69 -1.22
CA LYS A 29 -5.10 -12.68 -0.40
C LYS A 29 -3.79 -12.14 0.20
N VAL A 30 -3.72 -10.84 0.44
CA VAL A 30 -2.61 -10.21 1.17
C VAL A 30 -2.92 -10.30 2.66
N THR A 31 -2.07 -11.00 3.40
CA THR A 31 -2.25 -11.22 4.84
C THR A 31 -1.79 -10.02 5.66
N THR A 32 -2.30 -9.87 6.89
CA THR A 32 -1.89 -8.80 7.81
C THR A 32 -0.39 -8.79 8.09
N VAL A 33 0.25 -9.96 8.14
CA VAL A 33 1.71 -10.08 8.30
C VAL A 33 2.44 -9.48 7.10
N GLN A 34 2.00 -9.80 5.87
CA GLN A 34 2.59 -9.22 4.66
C GLN A 34 2.37 -7.70 4.60
N ILE A 35 1.18 -7.21 4.99
CA ILE A 35 0.90 -5.77 5.07
C ILE A 35 1.90 -5.10 6.03
N LYS A 36 2.12 -5.70 7.21
CA LYS A 36 3.08 -5.18 8.19
C LYS A 36 4.50 -5.14 7.61
N GLU A 37 4.95 -6.23 6.98
CA GLU A 37 6.26 -6.27 6.32
C GLU A 37 6.41 -5.21 5.22
N LEU A 38 5.36 -4.95 4.43
CA LEU A 38 5.37 -3.92 3.38
C LEU A 38 5.47 -2.51 3.97
N VAL A 39 4.82 -2.27 5.11
CA VAL A 39 4.93 -1.02 5.87
C VAL A 39 6.33 -0.85 6.44
N GLU A 40 6.88 -1.89 7.08
CA GLU A 40 8.24 -1.87 7.66
C GLU A 40 9.32 -1.66 6.60
N LYS A 41 9.09 -2.15 5.37
CA LYS A 41 9.99 -1.94 4.23
C LYS A 41 9.81 -0.60 3.52
N GLY A 42 8.85 0.23 3.93
CA GLY A 42 8.57 1.51 3.28
C GLY A 42 8.01 1.38 1.87
N ILE A 43 7.39 0.24 1.55
CA ILE A 43 6.77 0.00 0.24
C ILE A 43 5.36 0.59 0.22
N ILE A 44 4.65 0.45 1.34
CA ILE A 44 3.35 1.06 1.55
C ILE A 44 3.36 1.83 2.86
N GLU A 45 2.50 2.82 2.98
CA GLU A 45 2.31 3.61 4.19
C GLU A 45 0.90 3.39 4.73
N ARG A 46 0.74 3.30 6.05
CA ARG A 46 -0.58 3.30 6.67
C ARG A 46 -1.04 4.74 6.84
N VAL A 47 -2.04 5.14 6.06
CA VAL A 47 -2.62 6.51 6.11
C VAL A 47 -3.64 6.62 7.24
N SER A 48 -4.50 5.61 7.40
CA SER A 48 -5.51 5.54 8.47
C SER A 48 -5.80 4.09 8.84
N HIS A 49 -6.69 3.84 9.81
CA HIS A 49 -7.00 2.48 10.26
C HIS A 49 -7.53 1.60 9.10
N GLY A 50 -6.73 0.63 8.67
CA GLY A 50 -7.09 -0.24 7.55
C GLY A 50 -6.95 0.40 6.17
N HIS A 51 -6.29 1.55 6.03
CA HIS A 51 -6.09 2.25 4.77
C HIS A 51 -4.61 2.45 4.48
N TYR A 52 -4.18 2.09 3.27
CA TYR A 52 -2.79 2.04 2.87
C TYR A 52 -2.56 2.76 1.55
N TRP A 53 -1.38 3.36 1.43
CA TRP A 53 -0.92 4.03 0.22
C TRP A 53 0.40 3.41 -0.26
N LEU A 54 0.57 3.24 -1.57
CA LEU A 54 1.83 2.79 -2.16
C LEU A 54 2.86 3.92 -2.17
N ILE A 55 4.00 3.72 -1.53
CA ILE A 55 5.15 4.61 -1.64
C ILE A 55 5.86 4.27 -2.95
N ASP A 56 5.68 5.12 -3.96
CA ASP A 56 6.36 4.97 -5.24
C ASP A 56 7.63 5.83 -5.24
N GLU A 57 8.81 5.21 -5.18
CA GLU A 57 10.12 5.90 -5.17
C GLU A 57 10.32 6.86 -6.35
N LYS A 58 9.61 6.66 -7.48
CA LYS A 58 9.74 7.52 -8.66
C LYS A 58 8.79 8.72 -8.67
N LYS A 59 7.64 8.63 -7.98
CA LYS A 59 6.63 9.71 -7.95
C LYS A 59 6.61 10.48 -6.64
N GLY A 60 7.23 9.97 -5.58
CA GLY A 60 7.08 10.53 -4.24
C GLY A 60 5.63 10.44 -3.75
N LYS A 61 5.38 10.96 -2.54
CA LYS A 61 4.01 11.07 -2.01
C LYS A 61 3.24 12.11 -2.86
N PRO A 62 1.99 11.83 -3.30
CA PRO A 62 1.20 12.83 -4.01
C PRO A 62 0.95 14.06 -3.12
N GLU A 63 0.86 15.25 -3.71
CA GLU A 63 0.70 16.51 -2.96
C GLU A 63 -0.55 16.52 -2.05
N ASN A 64 -1.59 15.75 -2.40
CA ASN A 64 -2.80 15.57 -1.59
C ASN A 64 -2.65 14.61 -0.40
N TYR A 65 -1.46 14.07 -0.13
CA TYR A 65 -1.19 13.19 1.02
C TYR A 65 -1.52 13.85 2.37
N ARG A 66 -1.47 15.19 2.46
CA ARG A 66 -1.76 15.96 3.69
C ARG A 66 -3.24 16.14 4.03
N MET A 67 -4.18 15.66 3.21
CA MET A 67 -5.62 15.93 3.43
C MET A 67 -6.36 14.85 4.23
N ILE A 68 -5.67 13.85 4.79
CA ILE A 68 -6.27 12.74 5.56
C ILE A 68 -5.88 12.78 7.06
N GLU A 69 -5.46 13.94 7.56
CA GLU A 69 -5.35 14.22 9.00
C GLU A 69 -6.49 15.17 9.38
N ALA A 70 -7.68 14.62 9.63
CA ALA A 70 -8.79 15.32 10.27
C ALA A 70 -9.40 14.41 11.34
#